data_AF-A0A6C1BTA3-F1
#
_entry.id   AF-A0A6C1BTA3-F1
#
_cell.length_a   1.000
_cell.length_b   1.000
_cell.length_c   1.000
_cell.angle_alpha   90.00
_cell.angle_beta   90.00
_cell.angle_gamma   90.00
#
_symmetry.space_group_name_H-M   'P 1'
#
loop_
_entity.id
_entity.type
_entity.pdbx_description
1 polymer ?
#
loop_
_entity_poly.entity_id
_entity_poly.type
_entity_poly.pdbx_seq_one_letter_code
_entity_poly.pdbx_strand_id
1 'polypeptide(L)'
;MKDWKIYSAKIEELRKVLEESLSGLDVEYELITPENPNFDKSLKVPYLLLRYYTDEQHSHERKIELFEYYFDTPVEETAKLIKDMVEEFLMEIDQSEYGGG
;
A
#
# COMPACT_ATOMS: atom_id res chain seq x y z
N MET A 1 20.81 8.24 -1.09
CA MET A 1 19.39 7.89 -1.22
C MET A 1 18.75 9.09 -1.87
N LYS A 2 18.10 8.95 -3.05
CA LYS A 2 17.55 10.13 -3.71
C LYS A 2 16.42 10.70 -2.86
N ASP A 3 16.22 12.00 -3.01
CA ASP A 3 15.24 12.76 -2.26
C ASP A 3 13.83 12.36 -2.73
N TRP A 4 13.11 11.52 -1.98
CA TRP A 4 11.75 11.06 -2.35
C TRP A 4 10.80 12.22 -2.69
N LYS A 5 11.11 13.42 -2.18
CA LYS A 5 10.38 14.66 -2.45
C LYS A 5 10.31 15.02 -3.92
N ILE A 6 11.27 14.59 -4.74
CA ILE A 6 11.21 14.78 -6.20
C ILE A 6 10.00 14.06 -6.83
N TYR A 7 9.47 13.05 -6.16
CA TYR A 7 8.32 12.27 -6.58
C TYR A 7 7.02 12.68 -5.88
N SER A 8 7.02 13.75 -5.07
CA SER A 8 5.83 14.21 -4.32
C SER A 8 4.57 14.39 -5.17
N ALA A 9 4.70 15.00 -6.36
CA ALA A 9 3.58 15.16 -7.29
C ALA A 9 3.03 13.81 -7.77
N LYS A 10 3.93 12.86 -8.06
CA LYS A 10 3.57 11.52 -8.54
C LYS A 10 3.00 10.63 -7.43
N ILE A 11 3.46 10.82 -6.20
CA ILE A 11 2.89 10.19 -5.00
C ILE A 11 1.44 10.64 -4.81
N GLU A 12 1.17 11.93 -4.99
CA GLU A 12 -0.18 12.47 -4.87
C GLU A 12 -1.10 12.02 -6.02
N GLU A 13 -0.55 11.90 -7.23
CA GLU A 13 -1.27 11.31 -8.35
C GLU A 13 -1.59 9.83 -8.11
N LEU A 14 -0.60 9.06 -7.63
CA LEU A 14 -0.78 7.65 -7.27
C LEU A 14 -1.85 7.49 -6.19
N ARG A 15 -1.89 8.38 -5.19
CA ARG A 15 -2.94 8.37 -4.15
C ARG A 15 -4.34 8.41 -4.76
N LYS A 16 -4.57 9.30 -5.73
CA LYS A 16 -5.88 9.43 -6.40
C LYS A 16 -6.24 8.21 -7.22
N VAL A 17 -5.28 7.67 -7.97
CA VAL A 17 -5.53 6.47 -8.80
C VAL A 17 -5.78 5.24 -7.92
N LEU A 18 -5.07 5.12 -6.78
CA LEU A 18 -5.33 4.06 -5.80
C LEU A 18 -6.70 4.21 -5.16
N GLU A 19 -7.18 5.42 -4.90
CA GLU A 19 -8.52 5.66 -4.37
C GLU A 19 -9.61 5.08 -5.27
N GLU A 20 -9.51 5.33 -6.57
CA GLU A 20 -10.43 4.74 -7.55
C GLU A 20 -10.22 3.21 -7.65
N SER A 21 -8.96 2.76 -7.71
CA SER A 21 -8.62 1.35 -7.99
C SER A 21 -8.94 0.40 -6.83
N LEU A 22 -8.84 0.87 -5.59
CA LEU A 22 -9.02 0.10 -4.37
C LEU A 22 -10.39 0.33 -3.70
N SER A 23 -11.21 1.27 -4.19
CA SER A 23 -12.53 1.61 -3.62
C SER A 23 -13.50 0.44 -3.45
N GLY A 24 -13.30 -0.66 -4.20
CA GLY A 24 -14.12 -1.87 -4.11
C GLY A 24 -13.54 -3.00 -3.24
N LEU A 25 -12.35 -2.80 -2.65
CA LEU A 25 -11.70 -3.79 -1.80
C LEU A 25 -11.99 -3.46 -0.34
N ASP A 26 -12.25 -4.49 0.46
CA ASP A 26 -12.52 -4.37 1.89
C ASP A 26 -11.22 -4.19 2.68
N VAL A 27 -10.46 -3.14 2.38
CA VAL A 27 -9.14 -2.89 2.99
C VAL A 27 -8.95 -1.41 3.23
N GLU A 28 -8.52 -1.05 4.44
CA GLU A 28 -8.07 0.30 4.72
C GLU A 28 -6.65 0.47 4.19
N TYR A 29 -6.37 1.62 3.58
CA TYR A 29 -5.02 1.94 3.13
C TYR A 29 -4.65 3.38 3.46
N GLU A 30 -3.37 3.59 3.80
CA GLU A 30 -2.81 4.91 4.07
C GLU A 30 -1.45 5.04 3.39
N LEU A 31 -1.27 6.07 2.56
CA LEU A 31 0.03 6.40 1.99
C LEU A 31 0.81 7.27 2.97
N ILE A 32 1.89 6.71 3.51
CA ILE A 32 2.73 7.30 4.55
C ILE A 32 4.08 7.72 3.95
N THR A 33 4.40 9.00 4.07
CA THR A 33 5.67 9.59 3.63
C THR A 33 6.64 9.75 4.81
N PRO A 34 7.96 9.89 4.55
CA PRO A 34 8.96 10.12 5.60
C PRO A 34 8.74 11.35 6.49
N GLU A 35 7.87 12.28 6.10
CA GLU A 35 7.50 13.47 6.90
C GLU A 35 6.31 13.21 7.84
N ASN A 36 5.58 12.11 7.66
CA ASN A 36 4.46 11.76 8.52
C ASN A 36 4.97 11.40 9.93
N PRO A 37 4.35 11.90 11.02
CA PRO A 37 4.75 11.58 12.39
C PRO A 37 4.69 10.08 12.72
N ASN A 38 3.83 9.33 12.03
CA ASN A 38 3.66 7.88 12.18
C ASN A 38 4.55 7.06 11.24
N PHE A 39 5.47 7.71 10.52
CA PHE A 39 6.39 7.02 9.62
C PHE A 39 7.30 6.05 10.37
N ASP A 40 7.35 4.82 9.88
CA ASP A 40 8.29 3.82 10.38
C ASP A 40 9.74 4.21 10.05
N LYS A 41 10.48 4.67 11.06
CA LYS A 41 11.87 5.14 10.91
C LYS A 41 12.86 4.06 10.49
N SER A 42 12.48 2.78 10.53
CA SER A 42 13.30 1.71 9.96
C SER A 42 13.27 1.71 8.43
N LEU A 43 12.20 2.23 7.83
CA LEU A 43 12.06 2.42 6.40
C LEU A 43 12.70 3.73 5.97
N LYS A 44 13.01 3.83 4.68
CA LYS A 44 13.68 5.01 4.12
C LYS A 44 12.99 5.59 2.88
N VAL A 45 11.88 4.98 2.48
CA VAL A 45 11.06 5.38 1.34
C VAL A 45 9.60 5.51 1.80
N PRO A 46 8.76 6.29 1.10
CA PRO A 46 7.33 6.26 1.31
C PRO A 46 6.78 4.84 1.17
N TYR A 47 5.68 4.53 1.85
CA TYR A 47 5.03 3.23 1.75
C TYR A 47 3.52 3.35 1.84
N LEU A 48 2.83 2.36 1.30
CA LEU A 48 1.41 2.15 1.51
C LEU A 48 1.24 1.21 2.69
N LEU A 49 0.54 1.65 3.73
CA LEU A 49 0.11 0.81 4.84
C LEU A 49 -1.28 0.27 4.52
N LEU A 50 -1.42 -1.03 4.40
CA LEU A 50 -2.68 -1.74 4.26
C LEU A 50 -3.10 -2.30 5.62
N ARG A 51 -4.38 -2.21 5.95
CA ARG A 51 -5.00 -2.87 7.10
C ARG A 51 -6.26 -3.59 6.65
N TYR A 52 -6.28 -4.90 6.87
CA TYR A 52 -7.45 -5.75 6.67
C TYR A 52 -7.96 -6.23 8.03
N TYR A 53 -9.22 -5.98 8.36
CA TYR A 53 -9.83 -6.38 9.63
C TYR A 53 -10.61 -7.66 9.43
N THR A 54 -10.18 -8.74 10.08
CA THR A 54 -10.89 -10.03 10.05
C THR A 54 -12.02 -10.07 11.09
N ASP A 55 -11.86 -9.33 12.19
CA ASP A 55 -12.91 -9.05 13.17
C ASP A 55 -12.67 -7.72 13.92
N GLU A 56 -13.47 -7.42 14.95
CA GLU A 56 -13.37 -6.18 15.73
C GLU A 56 -12.04 -6.03 16.52
N GLN A 57 -11.28 -7.11 16.71
CA GLN A 57 -10.05 -7.14 17.52
C GLN A 57 -8.80 -7.55 16.73
N HIS A 58 -8.96 -8.17 15.57
CA HIS A 58 -7.87 -8.68 14.75
C HIS A 58 -7.80 -7.96 13.41
N SER A 59 -6.60 -7.44 13.13
CA SER A 59 -6.26 -6.91 11.82
C SER A 59 -4.91 -7.43 11.36
N HIS A 60 -4.82 -7.62 10.05
CA HIS A 60 -3.58 -7.92 9.36
C HIS A 60 -3.09 -6.64 8.71
N GLU A 61 -1.81 -6.32 8.92
CA GLU A 61 -1.19 -5.16 8.30
C GLU A 61 -0.12 -5.58 7.30
N ARG A 62 -0.03 -4.85 6.18
CA ARG A 62 1.05 -5.01 5.19
C ARG A 62 1.57 -3.64 4.76
N LYS A 63 2.89 -3.48 4.74
CA LYS A 63 3.57 -2.29 4.22
C LYS A 63 4.12 -2.59 2.84
N ILE A 64 3.72 -1.80 1.85
CA ILE A 64 4.24 -1.85 0.47
C ILE A 64 5.18 -0.66 0.29
N GLU A 65 6.49 -0.92 0.26
CA GLU A 65 7.51 0.11 0.05
C GLU A 65 7.47 0.67 -1.39
N LEU A 66 7.33 1.98 -1.51
CA LEU A 66 7.32 2.69 -2.80
C LEU A 66 8.75 3.12 -3.15
N PHE A 67 9.54 2.16 -3.63
CA PHE A 67 10.88 2.40 -4.19
C PHE A 67 10.86 3.28 -5.44
N GLU A 68 12.03 3.86 -5.76
CA GLU A 68 12.20 4.82 -6.87
C GLU A 68 11.68 4.30 -8.23
N TYR A 69 11.85 3.01 -8.52
CA TYR A 69 11.44 2.42 -9.81
C TYR A 69 9.91 2.46 -10.03
N TYR A 70 9.10 2.48 -8.97
CA TYR A 70 7.66 2.66 -9.09
C TYR A 70 7.30 4.06 -9.58
N PHE A 71 8.16 5.05 -9.32
CA PHE A 71 8.00 6.41 -9.80
C PHE A 71 8.60 6.65 -11.19
N ASP A 72 9.40 5.71 -11.70
CA ASP A 72 9.84 5.72 -13.10
C ASP A 72 8.82 5.03 -14.02
N THR A 73 7.89 4.26 -13.45
CA THR A 73 6.80 3.53 -14.13
C THR A 73 5.54 4.41 -14.26
N PRO A 74 4.71 4.28 -15.31
CA PRO A 74 3.42 4.99 -15.40
C PRO A 74 2.56 4.76 -14.15
N VAL A 75 1.83 5.80 -13.72
CA VAL A 75 1.13 5.77 -12.42
C VAL A 75 0.04 4.70 -12.41
N GLU A 76 -0.61 4.48 -13.55
CA GLU A 76 -1.66 3.49 -13.76
C GLU A 76 -1.11 2.07 -13.68
N GLU A 77 0.08 1.84 -14.22
CA GLU A 77 0.78 0.56 -14.12
C GLU A 77 1.21 0.30 -12.67
N THR A 78 1.77 1.30 -11.98
CA THR A 78 2.10 1.21 -10.56
C THR A 78 0.86 0.95 -9.70
N ALA A 79 -0.26 1.63 -9.97
CA ALA A 79 -1.51 1.42 -9.25
C ALA A 79 -2.07 0.02 -9.48
N LYS A 80 -1.98 -0.51 -10.71
CA LYS A 80 -2.37 -1.88 -11.02
C LYS A 80 -1.51 -2.90 -10.26
N LEU A 81 -0.19 -2.74 -10.26
CA LEU A 81 0.72 -3.61 -9.50
C LEU A 81 0.38 -3.61 -8.00
N ILE A 82 0.10 -2.43 -7.44
CA ILE A 82 -0.31 -2.30 -6.05
C ILE A 82 -1.63 -3.00 -5.80
N LYS A 83 -2.62 -2.84 -6.69
CA LYS A 83 -3.90 -3.52 -6.60
C LYS A 83 -3.73 -5.05 -6.61
N ASP A 84 -2.92 -5.57 -7.53
CA ASP A 84 -2.64 -7.01 -7.61
C ASP A 84 -2.01 -7.51 -6.28
N MET A 85 -1.07 -6.76 -5.68
CA MET A 85 -0.48 -7.08 -4.37
C MET A 85 -1.48 -7.02 -3.21
N VAL A 86 -2.47 -6.12 -3.27
CA VAL A 86 -3.54 -6.01 -2.28
C VAL A 86 -4.50 -7.19 -2.39
N GLU A 87 -4.90 -7.56 -3.61
CA GLU A 87 -5.75 -8.74 -3.84
C GLU A 87 -5.06 -10.03 -3.38
N GLU A 88 -3.76 -10.18 -3.65
CA GLU A 88 -2.95 -11.29 -3.14
C GLU A 88 -2.92 -11.32 -1.61
N PHE A 89 -2.71 -10.16 -0.97
CA PHE A 89 -2.74 -10.04 0.49
C PHE A 89 -4.06 -10.51 1.11
N LEU A 90 -5.19 -10.09 0.53
CA LEU A 90 -6.51 -10.50 1.00
C LEU A 90 -6.72 -12.01 0.83
N MET A 91 -6.35 -12.57 -0.33
CA MET A 91 -6.45 -14.00 -0.59
C MET A 91 -5.59 -14.85 0.36
N GLU A 92 -4.38 -14.39 0.69
CA GLU A 92 -3.49 -15.07 1.64
C GLU A 92 -4.13 -15.15 3.04
N ILE A 93 -4.79 -14.08 3.48
CA ILE A 93 -5.47 -14.05 4.77
C ILE A 93 -6.68 -14.98 4.75
N ASP A 94 -7.54 -14.87 3.75
CA ASP A 94 -8.70 -15.75 3.58
C ASP A 94 -8.29 -17.23 3.59
N GLN A 95 -7.21 -17.58 2.89
CA GLN A 95 -6.68 -18.95 2.91
C GLN A 95 -6.10 -19.35 4.27
N SER A 96 -5.45 -18.44 4.99
CA SER A 96 -4.90 -18.73 6.31
C SER A 96 -5.98 -18.96 7.37
N GLU A 97 -7.07 -18.19 7.32
CA GLU A 97 -8.18 -18.25 8.27
C GLU A 97 -9.12 -19.45 8.00
N TYR A 98 -9.31 -19.82 6.73
CA TYR A 98 -10.26 -20.89 6.34
C TYR A 98 -9.61 -22.15 5.77
N GLY A 99 -8.29 -22.16 5.54
CA GLY A 99 -7.54 -23.27 4.95
C GLY A 99 -6.89 -24.23 5.95
N GLY A 100 -7.08 -24.01 7.26
CA GLY A 100 -6.72 -24.98 8.30
C GLY A 100 -7.80 -26.06 8.39
N GLY A 101 -7.45 -27.30 8.01
CA GLY A 101 -8.35 -28.46 8.04
C GLY A 101 -8.84 -28.89 9.42
#